data_AF-A0AAD7NGF7-F1
#
_entry.id   AF-A0AAD7NGF7-F1
#
_cell.length_a   1.000
_cell.length_b   1.000
_cell.length_c   1.000
_cell.angle_alpha   90.00
_cell.angle_beta   90.00
_cell.angle_gamma   90.00
#
_symmetry.space_group_name_H-M   'P 1'
#
loop_
_entity.id
_entity.type
_entity.pdbx_description
1 polymer ?
#
loop_
_entity_poly.entity_id
_entity_poly.type
_entity_poly.pdbx_seq_one_letter_code
_entity_poly.pdbx_strand_id
1 'polypeptide(L)'
;ILIPIDGTDLRAVVIPKAGTPHNHPLFPRSKVPFEAASKYKECITATGPIGTTTLRVDKSSSTRNILNGRLPQEIHPSLINNRRRRDMVHKARLEKFPAGTGMQAVWTEFEKEKSRPPADRYIHAVNTRSDETHVIITMNPDLAALTLEASWIMVDTTFVVVHGKTNEWKLLIWLDGLEKRTVVGRVWSNRATREAFRLVWDGVFDAIQALTGHVLNFKVFDKKSSLLGALGDSEGAQAQGLGDVLILRHMVPQQIGGMIMTDVDIILMFIWKTCIVHFNRGVFVLESYLDDLTFQYLLSFPYLETDAEIQEYYNFCNASSIPKLKTWWAHKKSYPWLLPSLNRRLSKINHDHWDLTPRDTNPIEGSHAQDNQVNSTNRSLIEAILLCVPSHYCPAFGLSLATSSI
;
A
#
# COMPACT_ATOMS: atom_id res chain seq x y z
N ILE A 1 -47.35 -2.41 -24.37
CA ILE A 1 -46.80 -2.91 -23.09
C ILE A 1 -47.55 -4.19 -22.78
N LEU A 2 -46.86 -5.33 -22.70
CA LEU A 2 -47.45 -6.62 -22.31
C LEU A 2 -47.14 -6.83 -20.82
N ILE A 3 -48.17 -7.04 -20.01
CA ILE A 3 -48.03 -7.27 -18.57
C ILE A 3 -48.31 -8.76 -18.32
N PRO A 4 -47.38 -9.51 -17.71
CA PRO A 4 -47.58 -10.93 -17.43
C PRO A 4 -48.67 -11.10 -16.35
N ILE A 5 -49.53 -12.11 -16.56
CA ILE A 5 -50.61 -12.47 -15.62
C ILE A 5 -50.05 -13.24 -14.41
N ASP A 6 -48.93 -13.96 -14.60
CA ASP A 6 -48.20 -14.65 -13.54
C ASP A 6 -46.77 -14.09 -13.46
N GLY A 7 -46.41 -13.55 -12.30
CA GLY A 7 -45.07 -12.99 -12.05
C GLY A 7 -43.96 -14.02 -11.84
N THR A 8 -44.30 -15.31 -11.79
CA THR A 8 -43.34 -16.42 -11.60
C THR A 8 -43.02 -17.16 -12.90
N ASP A 9 -43.89 -17.05 -13.92
CA ASP A 9 -43.63 -17.60 -15.26
C ASP A 9 -43.00 -16.54 -16.17
N LEU A 10 -41.69 -16.60 -16.33
CA LEU A 10 -40.91 -15.67 -17.15
C LEU A 10 -40.98 -15.95 -18.67
N ARG A 11 -41.84 -16.87 -19.11
CA ARG A 11 -42.00 -17.21 -20.53
C ARG A 11 -43.09 -16.33 -21.16
N ALA A 12 -42.76 -15.68 -22.27
CA ALA A 12 -43.73 -15.00 -23.12
C ALA A 12 -43.92 -15.79 -24.42
N VAL A 13 -45.15 -16.24 -24.69
CA VAL A 13 -45.51 -16.86 -25.97
C VAL A 13 -46.22 -15.81 -26.82
N VAL A 14 -45.58 -15.39 -27.90
CA VAL A 14 -46.18 -14.50 -28.91
C VAL A 14 -46.67 -15.38 -30.04
N ILE A 15 -48.00 -15.47 -30.23
CA ILE A 15 -48.60 -16.20 -31.35
C ILE A 15 -48.90 -15.21 -32.47
N PRO A 16 -48.11 -15.18 -33.55
CA PRO A 16 -48.40 -14.32 -34.68
C PRO A 16 -49.66 -14.79 -35.41
N LYS A 17 -50.45 -13.84 -35.92
CA LYS A 17 -51.65 -14.12 -36.71
C LYS A 17 -51.23 -14.81 -38.02
N ALA A 18 -51.86 -15.93 -38.36
CA ALA A 18 -51.54 -16.70 -39.57
C ALA A 18 -51.58 -15.81 -40.82
N GLY A 19 -50.55 -15.91 -41.68
CA GLY A 19 -50.44 -15.13 -42.92
C GLY A 19 -49.96 -13.69 -42.77
N THR A 20 -49.66 -13.21 -41.56
CA THR A 20 -49.12 -11.85 -41.35
C THR A 20 -47.61 -11.91 -41.08
N PRO A 21 -46.75 -11.34 -41.95
CA PRO A 21 -45.33 -11.20 -41.67
C PRO A 21 -45.16 -10.34 -40.41
N HIS A 22 -44.46 -10.85 -39.42
CA HIS A 22 -44.10 -10.08 -38.24
C HIS A 22 -42.58 -9.92 -38.22
N ASN A 23 -42.12 -8.69 -37.94
CA ASN A 23 -40.72 -8.44 -37.69
C ASN A 23 -40.43 -8.75 -36.23
N HIS A 24 -39.57 -9.73 -35.97
CA HIS A 24 -38.94 -9.82 -34.65
C HIS A 24 -38.23 -8.49 -34.36
N PRO A 25 -38.23 -7.99 -33.11
CA PRO A 25 -37.17 -7.10 -32.69
C PRO A 25 -35.86 -7.81 -33.01
N LEU A 26 -35.08 -7.27 -33.94
CA LEU A 26 -33.71 -7.73 -34.15
C LEU A 26 -33.03 -7.65 -32.79
N PHE A 27 -32.72 -8.81 -32.19
CA PHE A 27 -31.85 -8.84 -31.02
C PHE A 27 -30.63 -7.98 -31.39
N PRO A 28 -30.31 -6.91 -30.63
CA PRO A 28 -29.26 -5.98 -31.02
C PRO A 28 -28.00 -6.79 -31.30
N ARG A 29 -27.46 -6.69 -32.53
CA ARG A 29 -26.38 -7.54 -33.06
C ARG A 29 -25.37 -7.82 -31.95
N SER A 30 -25.44 -9.03 -31.41
CA SER A 30 -24.81 -9.40 -30.14
C SER A 30 -23.32 -9.73 -30.31
N LYS A 31 -22.75 -9.50 -31.49
CA LYS A 31 -21.34 -9.68 -31.74
C LYS A 31 -20.73 -8.34 -32.14
N VAL A 32 -19.62 -7.98 -31.51
CA VAL A 32 -18.81 -6.86 -31.97
C VAL A 32 -18.18 -7.29 -33.30
N PRO A 33 -18.41 -6.58 -34.42
CA PRO A 33 -17.74 -6.90 -35.68
C PRO A 33 -16.23 -6.80 -35.52
N PHE A 34 -15.49 -7.58 -36.33
CA PHE A 34 -14.03 -7.62 -36.26
C PHE A 34 -13.40 -6.23 -36.39
N GLU A 35 -13.86 -5.42 -37.36
CA GLU A 35 -13.35 -4.06 -37.56
C GLU A 35 -13.54 -3.15 -36.34
N ALA A 36 -14.73 -3.18 -35.73
CA ALA A 36 -15.03 -2.40 -34.54
C ALA A 36 -14.21 -2.86 -33.33
N ALA A 37 -14.04 -4.19 -33.17
CA ALA A 37 -13.19 -4.76 -32.13
C ALA A 37 -11.70 -4.41 -32.34
N SER A 38 -11.23 -4.44 -33.59
CA SER A 38 -9.86 -4.10 -33.95
C SER A 38 -9.55 -2.63 -33.66
N LYS A 39 -10.42 -1.70 -34.09
CA LYS A 39 -10.28 -0.27 -33.76
C LYS A 39 -10.29 -0.01 -32.26
N TYR A 40 -11.18 -0.66 -31.51
CA TYR A 40 -11.19 -0.49 -30.06
C TYR A 40 -9.95 -1.11 -29.39
N LYS A 41 -9.40 -2.20 -29.94
CA LYS A 41 -8.14 -2.78 -29.49
C LYS A 41 -6.96 -1.83 -29.74
N GLU A 42 -6.93 -1.14 -30.87
CA GLU A 42 -5.94 -0.09 -31.16
C GLU A 42 -6.01 1.04 -30.12
N CYS A 43 -7.23 1.45 -29.74
CA CYS A 43 -7.45 2.43 -28.66
C CYS A 43 -6.89 1.94 -27.31
N ILE A 44 -7.12 0.66 -26.97
CA ILE A 44 -6.56 0.05 -25.75
C ILE A 44 -5.04 0.03 -25.80
N THR A 45 -4.43 -0.38 -26.91
CA THR A 45 -2.98 -0.43 -27.08
C THR A 45 -2.36 0.96 -26.94
N ALA A 46 -2.95 1.97 -27.59
CA ALA A 46 -2.47 3.34 -27.54
C ALA A 46 -2.64 3.98 -26.14
N THR A 47 -3.66 3.57 -25.38
CA THR A 47 -3.82 3.98 -23.97
C THR A 47 -2.88 3.22 -23.04
N GLY A 48 -2.46 2.01 -23.42
CA GLY A 48 -1.75 1.05 -22.58
C GLY A 48 -2.72 0.17 -21.78
N PRO A 49 -2.57 -1.17 -21.78
CA PRO A 49 -3.52 -2.06 -21.13
C PRO A 49 -3.40 -2.11 -19.58
N ILE A 50 -2.26 -1.70 -19.02
CA ILE A 50 -2.00 -1.71 -17.57
C ILE A 50 -2.76 -0.57 -16.88
N GLY A 51 -3.52 -0.87 -15.83
CA GLY A 51 -4.24 0.14 -15.04
C GLY A 51 -5.42 0.79 -15.78
N THR A 52 -5.68 0.40 -17.02
CA THR A 52 -6.68 1.03 -17.88
C THR A 52 -8.06 0.42 -17.66
N THR A 53 -9.06 1.25 -17.42
CA THR A 53 -10.48 0.86 -17.42
C THR A 53 -11.12 1.22 -18.76
N THR A 54 -12.29 0.68 -19.07
CA THR A 54 -13.02 1.08 -20.29
C THR A 54 -13.28 2.58 -20.32
N LEU A 55 -13.60 3.19 -19.17
CA LEU A 55 -13.77 4.63 -19.05
C LEU A 55 -12.48 5.40 -19.36
N ARG A 56 -11.32 4.89 -18.93
CA ARG A 56 -10.01 5.51 -19.21
C ARG A 56 -9.63 5.41 -20.68
N VAL A 57 -9.94 4.29 -21.34
CA VAL A 57 -9.82 4.17 -22.81
C VAL A 57 -10.70 5.22 -23.47
N ASP A 58 -12.00 5.19 -23.19
CA ASP A 58 -13.00 6.05 -23.85
C ASP A 58 -12.70 7.55 -23.70
N LYS A 59 -12.09 7.97 -22.57
CA LYS A 59 -11.72 9.37 -22.30
C LYS A 59 -10.31 9.76 -22.78
N SER A 60 -9.49 8.83 -23.21
CA SER A 60 -8.10 9.12 -23.62
C SER A 60 -8.06 9.98 -24.89
N SER A 61 -7.08 10.88 -24.97
CA SER A 61 -6.83 11.69 -26.16
C SER A 61 -6.47 10.82 -27.37
N SER A 62 -5.71 9.73 -27.15
CA SER A 62 -5.37 8.75 -28.18
C SER A 62 -6.62 8.09 -28.77
N THR A 63 -7.59 7.69 -27.95
CA THR A 63 -8.86 7.12 -28.44
C THR A 63 -9.64 8.14 -29.26
N ARG A 64 -9.71 9.41 -28.82
CA ARG A 64 -10.37 10.46 -29.59
C ARG A 64 -9.74 10.65 -30.97
N ASN A 65 -8.41 10.54 -31.08
CA ASN A 65 -7.70 10.62 -32.35
C ASN A 65 -7.98 9.40 -33.23
N ILE A 66 -7.83 8.19 -32.69
CA ILE A 66 -8.04 6.92 -33.43
C ILE A 66 -9.48 6.80 -33.96
N LEU A 67 -10.45 7.29 -33.18
CA LEU A 67 -11.86 7.26 -33.55
C LEU A 67 -12.35 8.51 -34.30
N ASN A 68 -11.46 9.44 -34.67
CA ASN A 68 -11.79 10.70 -35.35
C ASN A 68 -12.89 11.49 -34.63
N GLY A 69 -12.75 11.64 -33.31
CA GLY A 69 -13.70 12.36 -32.46
C GLY A 69 -14.96 11.58 -32.09
N ARG A 70 -15.19 10.40 -32.67
CA ARG A 70 -16.37 9.56 -32.40
C ARG A 70 -16.20 8.75 -31.11
N LEU A 71 -17.31 8.51 -30.43
CA LEU A 71 -17.43 7.60 -29.30
C LEU A 71 -17.42 6.13 -29.77
N PRO A 72 -16.99 5.19 -28.92
CA PRO A 72 -16.96 3.77 -29.29
C PRO A 72 -18.31 3.24 -29.79
N GLN A 73 -19.42 3.62 -29.16
CA GLN A 73 -20.76 3.20 -29.61
C GLN A 73 -21.17 3.77 -30.97
N GLU A 74 -20.58 4.89 -31.39
CA GLU A 74 -20.82 5.47 -32.71
C GLU A 74 -20.06 4.69 -33.79
N ILE A 75 -18.94 4.03 -33.45
CA ILE A 75 -18.25 3.09 -34.37
C ILE A 75 -19.12 1.86 -34.59
N HIS A 76 -19.67 1.29 -33.51
CA HIS A 76 -20.67 0.23 -33.60
C HIS A 76 -21.53 0.14 -32.32
N PRO A 77 -22.87 0.03 -32.41
CA PRO A 77 -23.76 0.01 -31.24
C PRO A 77 -23.42 -1.08 -30.21
N SER A 78 -22.84 -2.20 -30.62
CA SER A 78 -22.43 -3.27 -29.70
C SER A 78 -21.39 -2.83 -28.66
N LEU A 79 -20.64 -1.76 -28.93
CA LEU A 79 -19.63 -1.22 -28.02
C LEU A 79 -20.26 -0.43 -26.87
N ILE A 80 -21.57 -0.15 -26.90
CA ILE A 80 -22.31 0.35 -25.73
C ILE A 80 -22.25 -0.63 -24.55
N ASN A 81 -22.03 -1.92 -24.82
CA ASN A 81 -21.97 -2.95 -23.80
C ASN A 81 -20.63 -2.90 -23.05
N ASN A 82 -20.67 -2.35 -21.83
CA ASN A 82 -19.54 -2.26 -20.92
C ASN A 82 -18.85 -3.60 -20.65
N ARG A 83 -19.59 -4.71 -20.59
CA ARG A 83 -19.00 -6.04 -20.37
C ARG A 83 -18.06 -6.40 -21.50
N ARG A 84 -18.47 -6.22 -22.76
CA ARG A 84 -17.61 -6.54 -23.91
C ARG A 84 -16.36 -5.68 -23.99
N ARG A 85 -16.49 -4.39 -23.69
CA ARG A 85 -15.32 -3.50 -23.60
C ARG A 85 -14.37 -3.93 -22.49
N ARG A 86 -14.89 -4.34 -21.32
CA ARG A 86 -14.08 -4.91 -20.23
C ARG A 86 -13.39 -6.21 -20.65
N ASP A 87 -14.09 -7.10 -21.34
CA ASP A 87 -13.53 -8.36 -21.84
C ASP A 87 -12.38 -8.10 -22.82
N MET A 88 -12.51 -7.09 -23.70
CA MET A 88 -11.44 -6.69 -24.63
C MET A 88 -10.23 -6.09 -23.89
N VAL A 89 -10.45 -5.23 -22.89
CA VAL A 89 -9.37 -4.71 -22.04
C VAL A 89 -8.68 -5.86 -21.29
N HIS A 90 -9.44 -6.77 -20.70
CA HIS A 90 -8.90 -7.93 -19.99
C HIS A 90 -8.09 -8.84 -20.91
N LYS A 91 -8.58 -9.09 -22.13
CA LYS A 91 -7.84 -9.85 -23.15
C LYS A 91 -6.52 -9.17 -23.51
N ALA A 92 -6.51 -7.86 -23.72
CA ALA A 92 -5.28 -7.12 -23.99
C ALA A 92 -4.27 -7.20 -22.81
N ARG A 93 -4.75 -7.28 -21.57
CA ARG A 93 -3.89 -7.51 -20.40
C ARG A 93 -3.30 -8.92 -20.39
N LEU A 94 -4.10 -9.95 -20.70
CA LEU A 94 -3.60 -11.33 -20.80
C LEU A 94 -2.63 -11.52 -21.96
N GLU A 95 -2.78 -10.78 -23.05
CA GLU A 95 -1.78 -10.76 -24.13
C GLU A 95 -0.44 -10.16 -23.64
N LYS A 96 -0.49 -9.14 -22.78
CA LYS A 96 0.71 -8.56 -22.16
C LYS A 96 1.29 -9.43 -21.04
N PHE A 97 0.45 -10.12 -20.29
CA PHE A 97 0.83 -11.03 -19.22
C PHE A 97 0.19 -12.42 -19.43
N PRO A 98 0.80 -13.27 -20.30
CA PRO A 98 0.27 -14.60 -20.60
C PRO A 98 0.15 -15.50 -19.36
N ALA A 99 0.99 -15.26 -18.35
CA ALA A 99 0.97 -15.92 -17.05
C ALA A 99 -0.19 -15.49 -16.12
N GLY A 100 -1.11 -14.65 -16.61
CA GLY A 100 -2.20 -14.07 -15.83
C GLY A 100 -1.81 -12.75 -15.17
N THR A 101 -2.48 -12.39 -14.07
CA THR A 101 -2.28 -11.08 -13.41
C THR A 101 -2.00 -11.16 -11.90
N GLY A 102 -1.82 -12.39 -11.40
CA GLY A 102 -1.50 -12.69 -9.99
C GLY A 102 -0.03 -13.03 -9.78
N MET A 103 0.27 -13.87 -8.78
CA MET A 103 1.65 -14.24 -8.40
C MET A 103 2.48 -14.83 -9.54
N GLN A 104 1.89 -15.64 -10.42
CA GLN A 104 2.63 -16.23 -11.54
C GLN A 104 3.18 -15.16 -12.50
N ALA A 105 2.42 -14.07 -12.70
CA ALA A 105 2.86 -12.94 -13.50
C ALA A 105 3.97 -12.14 -12.80
N VAL A 106 3.90 -12.01 -11.47
CA VAL A 106 4.97 -11.39 -10.66
C VAL A 106 6.26 -12.19 -10.75
N TRP A 107 6.21 -13.50 -10.60
CA TRP A 107 7.37 -14.37 -10.79
C TRP A 107 7.96 -14.23 -12.20
N THR A 108 7.10 -14.24 -13.23
CA THR A 108 7.54 -14.05 -14.62
C THR A 108 8.25 -12.70 -14.81
N GLU A 109 7.74 -11.63 -14.21
CA GLU A 109 8.38 -10.31 -14.29
C GLU A 109 9.67 -10.24 -13.48
N PHE A 110 9.72 -10.87 -12.30
CA PHE A 110 10.92 -10.95 -11.48
C PHE A 110 12.07 -11.71 -12.19
N GLU A 111 11.77 -12.79 -12.91
CA GLU A 111 12.79 -13.47 -13.72
C GLU A 111 13.33 -12.58 -14.85
N LYS A 112 12.50 -11.69 -15.42
CA LYS A 112 12.99 -10.68 -16.37
C LYS A 112 13.84 -9.61 -15.70
N GLU A 113 13.53 -9.24 -14.46
CA GLU A 113 14.33 -8.26 -13.70
C GLU A 113 15.72 -8.82 -13.39
N LYS A 114 15.85 -10.12 -13.10
CA LYS A 114 17.14 -10.77 -12.84
C LYS A 114 18.12 -10.68 -14.00
N SER A 115 17.65 -10.58 -15.25
CA SER A 115 18.54 -10.40 -16.41
C SER A 115 19.00 -8.96 -16.59
N ARG A 116 18.46 -8.00 -15.84
CA ARG A 116 18.86 -6.58 -15.85
C ARG A 116 19.97 -6.31 -14.84
N PRO A 117 20.78 -5.26 -15.03
CA PRO A 117 21.67 -4.74 -13.99
C PRO A 117 20.89 -4.38 -12.71
N PRO A 118 21.46 -4.54 -11.50
CA PRO A 118 20.76 -4.23 -10.25
C PRO A 118 20.16 -2.80 -10.18
N ALA A 119 20.84 -1.82 -10.77
CA ALA A 119 20.40 -0.43 -10.84
C ALA A 119 19.12 -0.21 -11.67
N ASP A 120 18.78 -1.17 -12.54
CA ASP A 120 17.60 -1.12 -13.42
C ASP A 120 16.44 -1.99 -12.91
N ARG A 121 16.62 -2.68 -11.78
CA ARG A 121 15.62 -3.57 -11.21
C ARG A 121 14.66 -2.81 -10.33
N TYR A 122 13.36 -3.03 -10.54
CA TYR A 122 12.35 -2.55 -9.61
C TYR A 122 11.90 -3.64 -8.63
N ILE A 123 11.76 -4.89 -9.09
CA ILE A 123 11.45 -6.04 -8.24
C ILE A 123 12.76 -6.70 -7.78
N HIS A 124 13.04 -6.65 -6.48
CA HIS A 124 14.30 -7.14 -5.89
C HIS A 124 14.19 -8.52 -5.27
N ALA A 125 13.00 -8.88 -4.76
CA ALA A 125 12.76 -10.21 -4.22
C ALA A 125 11.29 -10.60 -4.37
N VAL A 126 11.06 -11.90 -4.61
CA VAL A 126 9.75 -12.55 -4.54
C VAL A 126 9.92 -13.80 -3.69
N ASN A 127 9.27 -13.82 -2.53
CA ASN A 127 9.27 -14.95 -1.62
C ASN A 127 7.86 -15.51 -1.51
N THR A 128 7.74 -16.84 -1.60
CA THR A 128 6.49 -17.57 -1.35
C THR A 128 6.80 -18.75 -0.45
N ARG A 129 6.08 -18.88 0.66
CA ARG A 129 6.22 -19.98 1.60
C ARG A 129 5.20 -21.09 1.35
N SER A 130 5.42 -22.23 1.99
CA SER A 130 4.54 -23.40 1.91
C SER A 130 3.12 -23.14 2.43
N ASP A 131 2.96 -22.17 3.32
CA ASP A 131 1.67 -21.71 3.85
C ASP A 131 1.00 -20.64 2.96
N GLU A 132 1.44 -20.49 1.71
CA GLU A 132 0.99 -19.48 0.75
C GLU A 132 1.28 -18.03 1.17
N THR A 133 2.04 -17.79 2.25
CA THR A 133 2.51 -16.43 2.57
C THR A 133 3.44 -15.96 1.46
N HIS A 134 3.17 -14.77 0.92
CA HIS A 134 4.06 -14.13 -0.04
C HIS A 134 4.50 -12.75 0.42
N VAL A 135 5.74 -12.41 0.06
CA VAL A 135 6.33 -11.10 0.26
C VAL A 135 7.10 -10.75 -1.02
N ILE A 136 6.75 -9.61 -1.62
CA ILE A 136 7.40 -9.09 -2.82
C ILE A 136 8.05 -7.76 -2.46
N ILE A 137 9.36 -7.65 -2.62
CA ILE A 137 10.12 -6.44 -2.32
C ILE A 137 10.32 -5.65 -3.61
N THR A 138 9.82 -4.42 -3.64
CA THR A 138 10.02 -3.49 -4.75
C THR A 138 10.63 -2.20 -4.25
N MET A 139 11.61 -1.67 -4.97
CA MET A 139 12.35 -0.49 -4.56
C MET A 139 12.94 0.19 -5.79
N ASN A 140 12.94 1.52 -5.79
CA ASN A 140 13.72 2.26 -6.77
C ASN A 140 15.19 2.25 -6.33
N PRO A 141 16.13 1.76 -7.16
CA PRO A 141 17.54 1.65 -6.79
C PRO A 141 18.20 2.97 -6.38
N ASP A 142 17.93 4.05 -7.12
CA ASP A 142 18.50 5.38 -6.82
C ASP A 142 18.00 5.92 -5.47
N LEU A 143 16.72 5.70 -5.18
CA LEU A 143 16.11 6.13 -3.93
C LEU A 143 16.50 5.23 -2.73
N ALA A 144 16.86 3.98 -2.97
CA ALA A 144 17.27 3.05 -1.92
C ALA A 144 18.48 3.57 -1.14
N ALA A 145 19.47 4.13 -1.86
CA ALA A 145 20.69 4.69 -1.27
C ALA A 145 20.40 5.83 -0.29
N LEU A 146 19.40 6.66 -0.58
CA LEU A 146 18.99 7.77 0.29
C LEU A 146 18.45 7.31 1.64
N THR A 147 18.04 6.04 1.77
CA THR A 147 17.61 5.46 3.06
C THR A 147 18.74 5.41 4.07
N LEU A 148 20.00 5.29 3.62
CA LEU A 148 21.17 5.27 4.50
C LEU A 148 21.49 6.65 5.10
N GLU A 149 21.09 7.71 4.40
CA GLU A 149 21.29 9.10 4.81
C GLU A 149 20.12 9.64 5.65
N ALA A 150 18.97 8.98 5.60
CA ALA A 150 17.76 9.43 6.28
C ALA A 150 17.91 9.45 7.81
N SER A 151 17.42 10.53 8.43
CA SER A 151 17.34 10.66 9.88
C SER A 151 16.25 9.76 10.49
N TRP A 152 15.24 9.39 9.73
CA TRP A 152 14.17 8.49 10.19
C TRP A 152 13.48 7.83 8.99
N ILE A 153 12.85 6.69 9.25
CA ILE A 153 12.00 5.99 8.29
C ILE A 153 10.56 5.98 8.81
N MET A 154 9.60 5.97 7.89
CA MET A 154 8.19 5.86 8.20
C MET A 154 7.57 4.72 7.40
N VAL A 155 6.67 3.99 8.04
CA VAL A 155 6.10 2.79 7.47
C VAL A 155 4.59 2.72 7.71
N ASP A 156 3.86 2.32 6.67
CA ASP A 156 2.40 2.25 6.68
C ASP A 156 1.89 1.17 5.71
N THR A 157 0.73 0.61 6.00
CA THR A 157 0.08 -0.43 5.21
C THR A 157 -1.24 0.08 4.63
N THR A 158 -1.40 -0.04 3.31
CA THR A 158 -2.67 0.22 2.63
C THR A 158 -3.32 -1.06 2.11
N PHE A 159 -4.64 -1.13 2.32
CA PHE A 159 -5.45 -2.33 2.09
C PHE A 159 -6.29 -2.27 0.81
N VAL A 160 -6.25 -1.15 0.07
CA VAL A 160 -7.21 -0.89 -1.03
C VAL A 160 -6.61 -1.00 -2.43
N VAL A 161 -5.28 -1.04 -2.55
CA VAL A 161 -4.61 -0.95 -3.85
C VAL A 161 -4.81 -2.22 -4.69
N VAL A 162 -4.65 -3.39 -4.07
CA VAL A 162 -4.74 -4.69 -4.76
C VAL A 162 -6.05 -5.38 -4.43
N HIS A 163 -6.71 -5.96 -5.43
CA HIS A 163 -7.86 -6.83 -5.24
C HIS A 163 -7.43 -8.13 -4.55
N GLY A 164 -8.08 -8.45 -3.43
CA GLY A 164 -7.89 -9.71 -2.71
C GLY A 164 -7.20 -9.52 -1.36
N LYS A 165 -6.31 -10.44 -1.00
CA LYS A 165 -5.68 -10.48 0.33
C LYS A 165 -4.34 -9.73 0.40
N THR A 166 -3.79 -9.29 -0.74
CA THR A 166 -2.48 -8.65 -0.77
C THR A 166 -2.61 -7.17 -0.44
N ASN A 167 -1.85 -6.73 0.56
CA ASN A 167 -1.74 -5.35 0.97
C ASN A 167 -0.40 -4.79 0.48
N GLU A 168 -0.37 -3.47 0.31
CA GLU A 168 0.86 -2.73 0.05
C GLU A 168 1.37 -2.13 1.35
N TRP A 169 2.64 -2.32 1.61
CA TRP A 169 3.39 -1.74 2.70
C TRP A 169 4.40 -0.76 2.12
N LYS A 170 4.50 0.44 2.67
CA LYS A 170 5.39 1.49 2.14
C LYS A 170 6.52 1.79 3.09
N LEU A 171 7.70 2.01 2.52
CA LEU A 171 8.83 2.62 3.21
C LEU A 171 9.01 4.05 2.70
N LEU A 172 8.91 5.00 3.62
CA LEU A 172 9.06 6.42 3.35
C LEU A 172 10.23 7.00 4.13
N ILE A 173 10.95 7.91 3.51
CA ILE A 173 11.95 8.77 4.16
C ILE A 173 11.62 10.23 3.92
N TRP A 174 12.24 11.09 4.72
CA TRP A 174 12.33 12.52 4.44
C TRP A 174 13.68 12.84 3.83
N LEU A 175 13.66 13.55 2.70
CA LEU A 175 14.85 14.07 2.05
C LEU A 175 15.06 15.51 2.48
N ASP A 176 15.97 15.71 3.44
CA ASP A 176 16.24 17.03 4.03
C ASP A 176 16.60 18.07 2.95
N GLY A 177 17.47 17.72 2.00
CA GLY A 177 17.90 18.63 0.94
C GLY A 177 16.80 19.08 -0.03
N LEU A 178 15.67 18.37 -0.08
CA LEU A 178 14.51 18.71 -0.92
C LEU A 178 13.28 19.12 -0.12
N GLU A 179 13.39 19.11 1.23
CA GLU A 179 12.27 19.28 2.16
C GLU A 179 11.03 18.46 1.75
N LYS A 180 11.27 17.21 1.33
CA LYS A 180 10.24 16.39 0.71
C LYS A 180 10.24 14.96 1.21
N ARG A 181 9.04 14.47 1.46
CA ARG A 181 8.75 13.05 1.71
C ARG A 181 8.86 12.22 0.43
N THR A 182 9.51 11.07 0.52
CA THR A 182 9.74 10.18 -0.63
C THR A 182 9.50 8.73 -0.24
N VAL A 183 8.62 8.05 -1.00
CA VAL A 183 8.46 6.61 -0.89
C VAL A 183 9.60 5.95 -1.67
N VAL A 184 10.50 5.28 -0.94
CA VAL A 184 11.70 4.67 -1.52
C VAL A 184 11.43 3.22 -1.93
N GLY A 185 10.55 2.54 -1.20
CA GLY A 185 10.21 1.14 -1.40
C GLY A 185 8.76 0.82 -1.10
N ARG A 186 8.27 -0.23 -1.78
CA ARG A 186 6.94 -0.81 -1.58
C ARG A 186 7.10 -2.31 -1.43
N VAL A 187 6.44 -2.89 -0.44
CA VAL A 187 6.41 -4.32 -0.19
C VAL A 187 4.99 -4.82 -0.31
N TRP A 188 4.79 -5.96 -0.98
CA TRP A 188 3.47 -6.52 -1.21
C TRP A 188 3.36 -7.84 -0.47
N SER A 189 2.44 -7.93 0.49
CA SER A 189 2.25 -9.14 1.29
C SER A 189 0.78 -9.46 1.52
N ASN A 190 0.46 -10.76 1.56
CA ASN A 190 -0.90 -11.25 1.82
C ASN A 190 -1.19 -11.60 3.29
N ARG A 191 -0.24 -11.35 4.20
CA ARG A 191 -0.42 -11.59 5.63
C ARG A 191 0.12 -10.42 6.45
N ALA A 192 -0.53 -10.18 7.58
CA ALA A 192 -0.15 -9.18 8.58
C ALA A 192 0.15 -9.86 9.93
N THR A 193 1.01 -10.88 9.91
CA THR A 193 1.49 -11.57 11.12
C THR A 193 2.92 -11.12 11.44
N ARG A 194 3.38 -11.33 12.67
CA ARG A 194 4.75 -10.98 13.08
C ARG A 194 5.80 -11.61 12.17
N GLU A 195 5.60 -12.87 11.80
CA GLU A 195 6.49 -13.58 10.87
C GLU A 195 6.44 -13.02 9.43
N ALA A 196 5.26 -12.62 8.95
CA ALA A 196 5.15 -11.97 7.63
C ALA A 196 5.85 -10.61 7.63
N PHE A 197 5.67 -9.80 8.68
CA PHE A 197 6.37 -8.53 8.83
C PHE A 197 7.88 -8.72 9.03
N ARG A 198 8.31 -9.77 9.72
CA ARG A 198 9.73 -10.14 9.79
C ARG A 198 10.29 -10.33 8.38
N LEU A 199 9.60 -11.08 7.51
CA LEU A 199 10.01 -11.25 6.11
C LEU A 199 9.96 -9.94 5.29
N VAL A 200 9.00 -9.05 5.56
CA VAL A 200 8.95 -7.70 4.95
C VAL A 200 10.21 -6.92 5.31
N TRP A 201 10.54 -6.83 6.59
CA TRP A 201 11.72 -6.11 7.07
C TRP A 201 13.02 -6.74 6.57
N ASP A 202 13.15 -8.05 6.66
CA ASP A 202 14.31 -8.81 6.19
C ASP A 202 14.56 -8.52 4.69
N GLY A 203 13.52 -8.64 3.87
CA GLY A 203 13.62 -8.35 2.44
C GLY A 203 13.96 -6.90 2.11
N VAL A 204 13.46 -5.93 2.90
CA VAL A 204 13.82 -4.51 2.75
C VAL A 204 15.30 -4.29 3.06
N PHE A 205 15.80 -4.82 4.17
CA PHE A 205 17.21 -4.65 4.54
C PHE A 205 18.14 -5.34 3.52
N ASP A 206 17.77 -6.53 3.02
CA ASP A 206 18.52 -7.22 1.96
C ASP A 206 18.53 -6.43 0.66
N ALA A 207 17.40 -5.87 0.25
CA ALA A 207 17.33 -5.06 -0.96
C ALA A 207 18.24 -3.82 -0.84
N ILE A 208 18.19 -3.11 0.29
CA ILE A 208 19.05 -1.94 0.53
C ILE A 208 20.53 -2.35 0.52
N GLN A 209 20.90 -3.44 1.20
CA GLN A 209 22.28 -3.91 1.22
C GLN A 209 22.76 -4.36 -0.15
N ALA A 210 21.94 -5.09 -0.91
CA ALA A 210 22.29 -5.55 -2.24
C ALA A 210 22.47 -4.39 -3.23
N LEU A 211 21.67 -3.33 -3.10
CA LEU A 211 21.70 -2.15 -3.98
C LEU A 211 22.84 -1.19 -3.66
N THR A 212 23.16 -1.03 -2.37
CA THR A 212 24.07 0.03 -1.90
C THR A 212 25.43 -0.50 -1.45
N GLY A 213 25.53 -1.81 -1.20
CA GLY A 213 26.69 -2.43 -0.54
C GLY A 213 26.77 -2.16 0.96
N HIS A 214 25.83 -1.41 1.55
CA HIS A 214 25.88 -0.99 2.95
C HIS A 214 24.68 -1.50 3.74
N VAL A 215 24.91 -1.83 5.01
CA VAL A 215 23.86 -2.29 5.92
C VAL A 215 23.15 -1.08 6.52
N LEU A 216 21.83 -0.99 6.34
CA LEU A 216 21.01 0.01 7.04
C LEU A 216 20.94 -0.33 8.53
N ASN A 217 21.32 0.56 9.43
CA ASN A 217 21.18 0.35 10.88
C ASN A 217 20.73 1.65 11.58
N PHE A 218 20.39 1.55 12.87
CA PHE A 218 20.01 2.68 13.71
C PHE A 218 21.23 3.26 14.43
N LYS A 219 21.29 4.59 14.54
CA LYS A 219 22.38 5.35 15.18
C LYS A 219 22.62 4.97 16.64
N VAL A 220 21.57 4.49 17.33
CA VAL A 220 21.66 4.01 18.71
C VAL A 220 22.47 2.71 18.79
N PHE A 221 22.46 1.89 17.73
CA PHE A 221 23.14 0.59 17.66
C PHE A 221 24.48 0.66 16.91
N ASP A 222 24.57 1.51 15.88
CA ASP A 222 25.80 1.80 15.14
C ASP A 222 25.98 3.31 14.97
N LYS A 223 27.04 3.88 15.57
CA LYS A 223 27.32 5.32 15.54
C LYS A 223 27.61 5.87 14.15
N LYS A 224 27.91 5.01 13.17
CA LYS A 224 28.11 5.41 11.77
C LYS A 224 26.79 5.62 11.01
N SER A 225 25.67 5.13 11.55
CA SER A 225 24.37 5.25 10.91
C SER A 225 23.71 6.60 11.19
N SER A 226 22.93 7.10 10.22
CA SER A 226 22.15 8.34 10.34
C SER A 226 20.78 8.13 10.97
N LEU A 227 20.23 6.91 10.88
CA LEU A 227 18.84 6.62 11.24
C LEU A 227 18.60 6.71 12.76
N LEU A 228 17.85 7.72 13.19
CA LEU A 228 17.55 8.00 14.59
C LEU A 228 16.40 7.15 15.14
N GLY A 229 15.45 6.77 14.28
CA GLY A 229 14.28 5.97 14.65
C GLY A 229 13.39 5.60 13.47
N ALA A 230 12.39 4.78 13.75
CA ALA A 230 11.34 4.36 12.84
C ALA A 230 9.97 4.79 13.38
N LEU A 231 9.12 5.29 12.50
CA LEU A 231 7.75 5.69 12.82
C LEU A 231 6.75 4.77 12.11
N GLY A 232 5.73 4.32 12.84
CA GLY A 232 4.60 3.64 12.24
C GLY A 232 3.40 3.62 13.17
N ASP A 233 2.45 2.76 12.84
CA ASP A 233 1.22 2.60 13.60
C ASP A 233 1.46 1.81 14.91
N SER A 234 0.39 1.62 15.69
CA SER A 234 0.42 0.74 16.86
C SER A 234 0.24 -0.74 16.49
N GLU A 235 0.69 -1.17 15.31
CA GLU A 235 0.59 -2.56 14.84
C GLU A 235 1.70 -3.40 15.47
N GLY A 236 1.31 -4.22 16.45
CA GLY A 236 2.20 -5.05 17.24
C GLY A 236 3.09 -5.95 16.40
N ALA A 237 2.49 -6.62 15.42
CA ALA A 237 3.19 -7.56 14.55
C ALA A 237 4.27 -6.88 13.70
N GLN A 238 4.01 -5.66 13.22
CA GLN A 238 4.92 -4.89 12.38
C GLN A 238 6.14 -4.42 13.13
N ALA A 239 5.94 -3.81 14.30
CA ALA A 239 7.04 -3.32 15.13
C ALA A 239 7.87 -4.50 15.65
N GLN A 240 7.24 -5.56 16.16
CA GLN A 240 7.99 -6.72 16.66
C GLN A 240 8.76 -7.45 15.55
N GLY A 241 8.21 -7.52 14.33
CA GLY A 241 8.93 -8.06 13.18
C GLY A 241 10.22 -7.30 12.84
N LEU A 242 10.27 -5.97 13.07
CA LEU A 242 11.50 -5.19 12.93
C LEU A 242 12.53 -5.60 13.98
N GLY A 243 12.11 -5.69 15.25
CA GLY A 243 13.01 -6.10 16.33
C GLY A 243 13.56 -7.51 16.13
N ASP A 244 12.74 -8.45 15.63
CA ASP A 244 13.19 -9.80 15.26
C ASP A 244 14.34 -9.75 14.24
N VAL A 245 14.18 -8.95 13.18
CA VAL A 245 15.20 -8.81 12.13
C VAL A 245 16.50 -8.22 12.69
N LEU A 246 16.42 -7.21 13.55
CA LEU A 246 17.61 -6.60 14.15
C LEU A 246 18.39 -7.57 15.04
N ILE A 247 17.70 -8.45 15.77
CA ILE A 247 18.34 -9.53 16.55
C ILE A 247 18.96 -10.57 15.61
N LEU A 248 18.17 -11.10 14.67
CA LEU A 248 18.60 -12.19 13.78
C LEU A 248 19.80 -11.80 12.92
N ARG A 249 19.90 -10.54 12.52
CA ARG A 249 21.02 -10.00 11.74
C ARG A 249 22.18 -9.51 12.61
N HIS A 250 22.13 -9.73 13.93
CA HIS A 250 23.16 -9.29 14.88
C HIS A 250 23.48 -7.78 14.80
N MET A 251 22.45 -6.97 14.59
CA MET A 251 22.57 -5.52 14.37
C MET A 251 22.51 -4.71 15.65
N VAL A 252 22.07 -5.34 16.74
CA VAL A 252 22.02 -4.76 18.09
C VAL A 252 23.28 -5.17 18.88
N PRO A 253 23.92 -4.23 19.60
CA PRO A 253 24.94 -4.57 20.58
C PRO A 253 24.39 -5.54 21.63
N GLN A 254 25.23 -6.42 22.20
CA GLN A 254 24.79 -7.35 23.25
C GLN A 254 24.16 -6.64 24.45
N GLN A 255 24.66 -5.45 24.78
CA GLN A 255 24.14 -4.63 25.88
C GLN A 255 24.15 -3.15 25.57
N ILE A 256 23.14 -2.43 26.08
CA ILE A 256 23.06 -0.96 26.07
C ILE A 256 22.62 -0.50 27.46
N GLY A 257 23.41 0.36 28.10
CA GLY A 257 23.10 0.86 29.44
C GLY A 257 22.88 -0.24 30.48
N GLY A 258 23.63 -1.36 30.37
CA GLY A 258 23.51 -2.53 31.25
C GLY A 258 22.34 -3.48 30.93
N MET A 259 21.51 -3.19 29.92
CA MET A 259 20.40 -4.05 29.51
C MET A 259 20.83 -4.99 28.40
N ILE A 260 20.50 -6.27 28.53
CA ILE A 260 20.75 -7.29 27.50
C ILE A 260 19.75 -7.10 26.35
N MET A 261 20.25 -6.95 25.13
CA MET A 261 19.45 -6.64 23.94
C MET A 261 19.01 -7.90 23.19
N THR A 262 18.39 -8.84 23.91
CA THR A 262 17.83 -10.08 23.32
C THR A 262 16.30 -10.07 23.27
N ASP A 263 15.67 -9.05 23.88
CA ASP A 263 14.23 -8.88 23.89
C ASP A 263 13.81 -7.81 22.86
N VAL A 264 12.93 -8.20 21.96
CA VAL A 264 12.34 -7.34 20.92
C VAL A 264 11.65 -6.13 21.52
N ASP A 265 10.90 -6.30 22.61
CA ASP A 265 10.14 -5.19 23.19
C ASP A 265 11.10 -4.17 23.82
N ILE A 266 12.22 -4.60 24.40
CA ILE A 266 13.27 -3.70 24.89
C ILE A 266 13.92 -2.95 23.73
N ILE A 267 14.27 -3.64 22.64
CA ILE A 267 14.88 -3.02 21.45
C ILE A 267 13.97 -1.92 20.89
N LEU A 268 12.67 -2.19 20.78
CA LEU A 268 11.72 -1.23 20.23
C LEU A 268 11.61 0.06 21.03
N MET A 269 11.81 0.02 22.36
CA MET A 269 11.85 1.23 23.19
C MET A 269 12.97 2.20 22.79
N PHE A 270 14.01 1.74 22.07
CA PHE A 270 15.14 2.57 21.64
C PHE A 270 15.01 3.12 20.22
N ILE A 271 14.04 2.65 19.42
CA ILE A 271 13.99 2.98 17.99
C ILE A 271 12.59 3.28 17.44
N TRP A 272 11.52 2.78 18.07
CA TRP A 272 10.18 2.87 17.50
C TRP A 272 9.39 4.01 18.13
N LYS A 273 8.80 4.86 17.28
CA LYS A 273 7.76 5.82 17.66
C LYS A 273 6.43 5.40 17.05
N THR A 274 5.36 5.55 17.82
CA THR A 274 4.01 5.33 17.32
C THR A 274 3.38 6.66 16.90
N CYS A 275 2.70 6.65 15.76
CA CYS A 275 1.96 7.80 15.26
C CYS A 275 0.94 8.32 16.28
N ILE A 276 1.06 9.60 16.64
CA ILE A 276 0.14 10.25 17.58
C ILE A 276 -1.28 10.37 17.01
N VAL A 277 -1.43 10.52 15.69
CA VAL A 277 -2.75 10.57 15.03
C VAL A 277 -3.47 9.23 15.20
N HIS A 278 -2.77 8.11 15.04
CA HIS A 278 -3.34 6.78 15.27
C HIS A 278 -3.67 6.52 16.73
N PHE A 279 -2.84 7.01 17.66
CA PHE A 279 -3.16 6.98 19.08
C PHE A 279 -4.44 7.77 19.37
N ASN A 280 -4.52 9.03 18.90
CA ASN A 280 -5.68 9.90 19.10
C ASN A 280 -6.94 9.29 18.48
N ARG A 281 -6.89 8.76 17.25
CA ARG A 281 -8.00 8.01 16.63
C ARG A 281 -8.47 6.85 17.52
N GLY A 282 -7.54 6.14 18.15
CA GLY A 282 -7.87 5.10 19.12
C GLY A 282 -8.57 5.61 20.38
N VAL A 283 -8.26 6.83 20.83
CA VAL A 283 -8.96 7.50 21.95
C VAL A 283 -10.33 8.04 21.50
N PHE A 284 -10.45 8.59 20.29
CA PHE A 284 -11.73 9.07 19.71
C PHE A 284 -12.81 7.99 19.66
N VAL A 285 -12.45 6.71 19.48
CA VAL A 285 -13.41 5.59 19.55
C VAL A 285 -14.08 5.48 20.93
N LEU A 286 -13.48 6.05 21.97
CA LEU A 286 -14.00 6.06 23.33
C LEU A 286 -14.88 7.29 23.63
N GLU A 287 -14.90 8.31 22.77
CA GLU A 287 -15.53 9.63 23.03
C GLU A 287 -16.98 9.50 23.51
N SER A 288 -17.78 8.65 22.85
CA SER A 288 -19.20 8.45 23.22
C SER A 288 -19.43 7.70 24.54
N TYR A 289 -18.38 7.22 25.20
CA TYR A 289 -18.43 6.47 26.46
C TYR A 289 -17.83 7.23 27.64
N LEU A 290 -17.29 8.43 27.41
CA LEU A 290 -16.53 9.20 28.38
C LEU A 290 -17.15 10.60 28.52
N ASP A 291 -16.96 11.22 29.69
CA ASP A 291 -17.14 12.67 29.80
C ASP A 291 -15.98 13.41 29.14
N ASP A 292 -16.18 14.69 28.81
CA ASP A 292 -15.21 15.52 28.10
C ASP A 292 -13.87 15.62 28.85
N LEU A 293 -13.90 15.71 30.19
CA LEU A 293 -12.69 15.85 31.00
C LEU A 293 -11.84 14.58 30.93
N THR A 294 -12.48 13.42 31.08
CA THR A 294 -11.85 12.10 30.94
C THR A 294 -11.31 11.91 29.53
N PHE A 295 -12.09 12.29 28.51
CA PHE A 295 -11.66 12.19 27.12
C PHE A 295 -10.40 13.03 26.84
N GLN A 296 -10.37 14.29 27.28
CA GLN A 296 -9.19 15.15 27.18
C GLN A 296 -8.00 14.63 28.00
N TYR A 297 -8.26 14.07 29.19
CA TYR A 297 -7.21 13.47 30.01
C TYR A 297 -6.54 12.28 29.31
N LEU A 298 -7.29 11.41 28.61
CA LEU A 298 -6.70 10.31 27.85
C LEU A 298 -5.80 10.79 26.69
N LEU A 299 -6.15 11.91 26.05
CA LEU A 299 -5.35 12.53 24.99
C LEU A 299 -4.05 13.16 25.51
N SER A 300 -3.92 13.41 26.82
CA SER A 300 -2.74 14.06 27.40
C SER A 300 -1.53 13.13 27.54
N PHE A 301 -1.73 11.81 27.45
CA PHE A 301 -0.68 10.81 27.70
C PHE A 301 0.66 11.07 26.97
N PRO A 302 0.69 11.42 25.67
CA PRO A 302 1.94 11.68 24.96
C PRO A 302 2.76 12.85 25.51
N TYR A 303 2.13 13.71 26.32
CA TYR A 303 2.68 14.97 26.81
C TYR A 303 3.03 14.96 28.30
N LEU A 304 2.81 13.85 29.01
CA LEU A 304 3.20 13.73 30.42
C LEU A 304 4.73 13.74 30.53
N GLU A 305 5.28 14.52 31.46
CA GLU A 305 6.72 14.79 31.54
C GLU A 305 7.39 14.12 32.74
N THR A 306 6.62 13.81 33.79
CA THR A 306 7.12 13.29 35.05
C THR A 306 6.63 11.87 35.35
N ASP A 307 7.41 11.13 36.14
CA ASP A 307 7.04 9.77 36.56
C ASP A 307 5.77 9.77 37.44
N ALA A 308 5.55 10.85 38.19
CA ALA A 308 4.36 11.03 39.01
C ALA A 308 3.09 11.14 38.16
N GLU A 309 3.11 12.00 37.12
CA GLU A 309 1.99 12.14 36.18
C GLU A 309 1.70 10.84 35.43
N ILE A 310 2.74 10.13 34.99
CA ILE A 310 2.57 8.83 34.32
C ILE A 310 1.92 7.81 35.27
N GLN A 311 2.39 7.74 36.51
CA GLN A 311 1.84 6.81 37.48
C GLN A 311 0.38 7.16 37.83
N GLU A 312 0.05 8.45 37.95
CA GLU A 312 -1.32 8.91 38.12
C GLU A 312 -2.21 8.48 36.95
N TYR A 313 -1.74 8.69 35.71
CA TYR A 313 -2.45 8.25 34.51
C TYR A 313 -2.67 6.73 34.48
N TYR A 314 -1.66 5.95 34.85
CA TYR A 314 -1.78 4.48 34.95
C TYR A 314 -2.80 4.07 36.01
N ASN A 315 -2.77 4.70 37.18
CA ASN A 315 -3.72 4.45 38.26
C ASN A 315 -5.14 4.79 37.82
N PHE A 316 -5.34 5.94 37.16
CA PHE A 316 -6.61 6.34 36.57
C PHE A 316 -7.16 5.29 35.60
N CYS A 317 -6.35 4.85 34.63
CA CYS A 317 -6.78 3.86 33.64
C CYS A 317 -7.04 2.48 34.26
N ASN A 318 -6.25 2.07 35.26
CA ASN A 318 -6.43 0.79 35.96
C ASN A 318 -7.69 0.79 36.86
N ALA A 319 -8.02 1.93 37.48
CA ALA A 319 -9.17 2.08 38.36
C ALA A 319 -10.49 2.31 37.60
N SER A 320 -10.43 2.69 36.32
CA SER A 320 -11.62 2.96 35.53
C SER A 320 -12.59 1.77 35.55
N SER A 321 -13.88 2.03 35.74
CA SER A 321 -14.95 1.03 35.66
C SER A 321 -15.50 0.86 34.23
N ILE A 322 -15.11 1.72 33.30
CA ILE A 322 -15.68 1.81 31.94
C ILE A 322 -15.14 0.66 31.07
N PRO A 323 -15.98 -0.28 30.60
CA PRO A 323 -15.51 -1.48 29.89
C PRO A 323 -14.67 -1.18 28.65
N LYS A 324 -15.08 -0.19 27.84
CA LYS A 324 -14.36 0.20 26.63
C LYS A 324 -12.98 0.77 26.93
N LEU A 325 -12.86 1.59 27.97
CA LEU A 325 -11.58 2.12 28.42
C LEU A 325 -10.68 1.00 28.99
N LYS A 326 -11.23 0.06 29.77
CA LYS A 326 -10.48 -1.11 30.24
C LYS A 326 -9.89 -1.94 29.09
N THR A 327 -10.68 -2.23 28.05
CA THR A 327 -10.21 -2.98 26.87
C THR A 327 -9.13 -2.20 26.12
N TRP A 328 -9.34 -0.91 25.88
CA TRP A 328 -8.35 -0.05 25.24
C TRP A 328 -7.04 -0.01 26.05
N TRP A 329 -7.13 0.13 27.38
CA TRP A 329 -5.97 0.17 28.26
C TRP A 329 -5.25 -1.17 28.34
N ALA A 330 -5.98 -2.28 28.37
CA ALA A 330 -5.40 -3.62 28.31
C ALA A 330 -4.58 -3.81 27.02
N HIS A 331 -5.07 -3.32 25.88
CA HIS A 331 -4.31 -3.30 24.63
C HIS A 331 -3.07 -2.41 24.72
N LYS A 332 -3.14 -1.22 25.35
CA LYS A 332 -1.94 -0.38 25.52
C LYS A 332 -0.85 -1.07 26.35
N LYS A 333 -1.24 -1.93 27.28
CA LYS A 333 -0.33 -2.73 28.11
C LYS A 333 0.09 -4.06 27.49
N SER A 334 -0.49 -4.48 26.35
CA SER A 334 -0.16 -5.79 25.76
C SER A 334 1.25 -5.83 25.17
N TYR A 335 1.81 -4.66 24.88
CA TYR A 335 3.15 -4.51 24.34
C TYR A 335 3.96 -3.55 25.24
N PRO A 336 5.00 -4.02 25.95
CA PRO A 336 5.82 -3.18 26.84
C PRO A 336 6.40 -1.93 26.18
N TRP A 337 6.65 -1.96 24.87
CA TRP A 337 7.19 -0.83 24.10
C TRP A 337 6.14 0.20 23.67
N LEU A 338 4.84 -0.13 23.67
CA LEU A 338 3.81 0.70 23.03
C LEU A 338 3.53 2.02 23.76
N LEU A 339 3.57 2.03 25.09
CA LEU A 339 3.48 3.27 25.86
C LEU A 339 4.77 4.11 25.74
N PRO A 340 5.97 3.52 25.89
CA PRO A 340 7.25 4.17 25.57
C PRO A 340 7.37 4.76 24.16
N SER A 341 6.73 4.16 23.14
CA SER A 341 6.78 4.69 21.77
C SER A 341 5.88 5.92 21.55
N LEU A 342 5.03 6.26 22.52
CA LEU A 342 4.11 7.41 22.49
C LEU A 342 4.55 8.57 23.37
N ASN A 343 5.32 8.30 24.43
CA ASN A 343 5.69 9.29 25.43
C ASN A 343 7.23 9.40 25.57
N ARG A 344 7.73 10.63 25.47
CA ARG A 344 9.17 10.94 25.51
C ARG A 344 9.85 10.51 26.80
N ARG A 345 9.19 10.69 27.95
CA ARG A 345 9.72 10.36 29.27
C ARG A 345 9.88 8.85 29.46
N LEU A 346 8.99 8.05 28.90
CA LEU A 346 9.03 6.58 28.95
C LEU A 346 9.95 5.96 27.90
N SER A 347 10.18 6.65 26.79
CA SER A 347 11.03 6.18 25.70
C SER A 347 12.49 6.01 26.14
N LYS A 348 13.20 5.08 25.49
CA LYS A 348 14.66 4.96 25.59
C LYS A 348 15.37 5.55 24.38
N ILE A 349 14.63 6.10 23.42
CA ILE A 349 15.20 6.94 22.37
C ILE A 349 15.85 8.16 23.04
N ASN A 350 17.07 8.49 22.64
CA ASN A 350 17.73 9.70 23.11
C ASN A 350 16.82 10.92 22.88
N HIS A 351 16.74 11.81 23.86
CA HIS A 351 15.82 12.96 23.82
C HIS A 351 15.95 13.82 22.56
N ASP A 352 17.18 14.13 22.12
CA ASP A 352 17.40 14.91 20.90
C ASP A 352 16.93 14.14 19.66
N HIS A 353 17.18 12.82 19.63
CA HIS A 353 16.70 11.95 18.55
C HIS A 353 15.17 11.85 18.54
N TRP A 354 14.54 11.80 19.71
CA TRP A 354 13.08 11.79 19.85
C TRP A 354 12.47 13.07 19.29
N ASP A 355 13.07 14.22 19.61
CA ASP A 355 12.59 15.53 19.21
C ASP A 355 12.81 15.79 17.70
N LEU A 356 13.86 15.19 17.10
CA LEU A 356 14.12 15.23 15.65
C LEU A 356 13.28 14.22 14.84
N THR A 357 12.74 13.19 15.47
CA THR A 357 11.89 12.19 14.78
C THR A 357 10.44 12.67 14.80
N PRO A 358 9.71 12.64 13.66
CA PRO A 358 8.33 13.09 13.58
C PRO A 358 7.40 12.38 14.58
N ARG A 359 6.26 13.01 14.86
CA ARG A 359 5.24 12.50 15.79
C ARG A 359 4.03 11.89 15.07
N ASP A 360 3.85 12.18 13.79
CA ASP A 360 2.71 11.69 13.00
C ASP A 360 3.12 11.09 11.66
N THR A 361 2.23 10.27 11.11
CA THR A 361 2.36 9.62 9.81
C THR A 361 1.62 10.39 8.71
N ASN A 362 1.26 11.66 8.91
CA ASN A 362 0.58 12.45 7.87
C ASN A 362 1.35 12.46 6.52
N PRO A 363 2.70 12.46 6.48
CA PRO A 363 3.44 12.34 5.23
C PRO A 363 3.07 11.08 4.42
N ILE A 364 3.00 9.91 5.06
CA ILE A 364 2.71 8.65 4.35
C ILE A 364 1.22 8.50 4.05
N GLU A 365 0.32 8.98 4.94
CA GLU A 365 -1.12 9.03 4.69
C GLU A 365 -1.45 9.87 3.43
N GLY A 366 -0.82 11.04 3.29
CA GLY A 366 -0.97 11.87 2.09
C GLY A 366 -0.44 11.21 0.81
N SER A 367 0.58 10.36 0.91
CA SER A 367 1.08 9.54 -0.22
C SER A 367 0.04 8.50 -0.65
N HIS A 368 -0.66 7.85 0.29
CA HIS A 368 -1.75 6.93 -0.05
C HIS A 368 -2.89 7.61 -0.80
N ALA A 369 -3.32 8.79 -0.36
CA ALA A 369 -4.38 9.54 -1.03
C ALA A 369 -3.99 9.91 -2.47
N GLN A 370 -2.76 10.39 -2.68
CA GLN A 370 -2.25 10.74 -4.00
C GLN A 370 -2.13 9.52 -4.92
N ASP A 371 -1.55 8.42 -4.44
CA ASP A 371 -1.44 7.19 -5.22
C ASP A 371 -2.81 6.63 -5.61
N ASN A 372 -3.77 6.65 -4.69
CA ASN A 372 -5.14 6.21 -4.97
C ASN A 372 -5.81 7.08 -6.05
N GLN A 373 -5.53 8.38 -6.07
CA GLN A 373 -6.04 9.27 -7.10
C GLN A 373 -5.41 8.99 -8.48
N VAL A 374 -4.10 8.73 -8.54
CA VAL A 374 -3.35 8.56 -9.78
C VAL A 374 -3.47 7.13 -10.35
N ASN A 375 -3.29 6.13 -9.51
CA ASN A 375 -3.21 4.71 -9.88
C ASN A 375 -4.57 4.00 -9.76
N SER A 376 -5.53 4.60 -9.05
CA SER A 376 -6.80 3.97 -8.65
C SER A 376 -6.60 2.75 -7.76
N THR A 377 -7.70 2.24 -7.21
CA THR A 377 -7.72 1.10 -6.28
C THR A 377 -8.19 -0.19 -6.97
N ASN A 378 -8.15 -1.31 -6.24
CA ASN A 378 -8.71 -2.60 -6.64
C ASN A 378 -8.09 -3.17 -7.95
N ARG A 379 -6.76 -3.10 -8.07
CA ARG A 379 -5.98 -3.60 -9.21
C ARG A 379 -5.57 -5.05 -9.01
N SER A 380 -5.27 -5.77 -10.10
CA SER A 380 -4.56 -7.05 -9.94
C SER A 380 -3.12 -6.82 -9.50
N LEU A 381 -2.51 -7.80 -8.85
CA LEU A 381 -1.21 -7.67 -8.21
C LEU A 381 -0.10 -7.12 -9.12
N ILE A 382 0.11 -7.71 -10.31
CA ILE A 382 1.16 -7.23 -11.22
C ILE A 382 0.88 -5.83 -11.79
N GLU A 383 -0.40 -5.48 -11.97
CA GLU A 383 -0.77 -4.14 -12.41
C GLU A 383 -0.44 -3.11 -11.33
N ALA A 384 -0.75 -3.40 -10.06
CA ALA A 384 -0.43 -2.52 -8.94
C ALA A 384 1.08 -2.27 -8.80
N ILE A 385 1.89 -3.33 -8.92
CA ILE A 385 3.36 -3.24 -8.87
C ILE A 385 3.87 -2.35 -10.00
N LEU A 386 3.46 -2.62 -11.24
CA LEU A 386 4.01 -1.93 -12.41
C LEU A 386 3.55 -0.48 -12.55
N LEU A 387 2.38 -0.12 -12.00
CA LEU A 387 1.94 1.28 -11.93
C LEU A 387 2.77 2.12 -10.96
N CYS A 388 3.52 1.49 -10.05
CA CYS A 388 4.42 2.17 -9.12
C CYS A 388 5.84 2.33 -9.67
N VAL A 389 6.17 1.74 -10.82
CA VAL A 389 7.48 1.88 -11.47
C VAL A 389 7.63 3.32 -11.98
N PRO A 390 8.66 4.07 -11.58
CA PRO A 390 8.90 5.40 -12.10
C PRO A 390 9.10 5.38 -13.62
N SER A 391 8.62 6.41 -14.31
CA SER A 391 8.57 6.50 -15.78
C SER A 391 9.91 6.31 -16.50
N HIS A 392 11.04 6.48 -15.81
CA HIS A 392 12.38 6.26 -16.37
C HIS A 392 12.80 4.78 -16.47
N TYR A 393 12.13 3.86 -15.77
CA TYR A 393 12.46 2.43 -15.75
C TYR A 393 11.51 1.56 -16.61
N CYS A 394 10.55 2.18 -17.30
CA CYS A 394 9.63 1.46 -18.17
C CYS A 394 9.90 1.83 -19.64
N PRO A 395 10.56 0.96 -20.44
CA PRO A 395 10.71 1.20 -21.88
C PRO A 395 9.37 1.19 -22.64
N ALA A 396 8.25 0.88 -21.97
CA ALA A 396 6.93 0.72 -22.58
C ALA A 396 6.02 1.96 -22.50
N PHE A 397 6.45 3.06 -21.87
CA PHE A 397 5.68 4.30 -21.81
C PHE A 397 6.47 5.46 -22.41
N GLY A 398 6.42 5.57 -23.74
CA GLY A 398 6.91 6.72 -24.49
C GLY A 398 6.08 7.97 -24.26
N LEU A 399 6.05 8.47 -23.03
CA LEU A 399 5.65 9.85 -22.74
C LEU A 399 6.92 10.69 -22.68
N SER A 400 7.29 11.23 -23.84
CA SER A 400 8.19 12.38 -23.96
C SER A 400 7.68 13.47 -23.02
N LEU A 401 8.44 13.76 -21.96
CA LEU A 401 8.29 15.01 -21.22
C LEU A 401 8.76 16.12 -22.17
N ALA A 402 7.79 16.83 -22.74
CA ALA A 402 8.05 18.11 -23.38
C ALA A 402 8.67 19.04 -22.33
N THR A 403 9.96 19.27 -22.44
CA THR A 403 10.67 20.35 -21.76
C THR A 403 10.01 21.67 -22.17
N SER A 404 9.21 22.24 -21.28
CA SER A 404 8.81 23.64 -21.38
C SER A 404 9.84 24.45 -20.60
N SER A 405 10.82 24.93 -21.34
CA SER A 405 11.65 26.06 -20.98
C SER A 405 10.81 27.33 -20.94
N ILE A 406 10.67 27.94 -19.75
CA ILE A 406 10.72 29.39 -19.53
C ILE A 406 11.54 29.61 -18.26
#